data_AF-A0A8T0TEB7-F1
#
_entry.id   AF-A0A8T0TEB7-F1
#
_cell.length_a   1.000
_cell.length_b   1.000
_cell.length_c   1.000
_cell.angle_alpha   90.00
_cell.angle_beta   90.00
_cell.angle_gamma   90.00
#
_symmetry.space_group_name_H-M   'P 1'
#
loop_
_entity.id
_entity.type
_entity.pdbx_description
1 polymer ?
#
loop_
_entity_poly.entity_id
_entity_poly.type
_entity_poly.pdbx_seq_one_letter_code
_entity_poly.pdbx_strand_id
1 'polypeptide(L)'
;MNGGASGSKAPSRKGDERPEDSKDHTEDSEPWISLTYQPAGSNIATKYHNKMISNEGVPIDFTMRKTDYVMSLCPGASTSSKHINKCQAIRETLLLPLEERLKKWFTEVSEVNQFDALKHLAPTYSEEEILKVLPDYAYLVRGLWVCKSSLLFDDGYASKRDRILLEFTKKGSIPEKILQVWIKPDDLRRKRILFPLCKRRRVLKDYKFISSDLSFLKRYPHIVNEQECLVHSWDDYT
;
A
#
# COMPACT_ATOMS: atom_id res chain seq x y z
N MET A 1 63.40 3.50 -46.35
CA MET A 1 63.01 2.19 -45.78
C MET A 1 62.68 2.38 -44.31
N ASN A 2 61.65 1.67 -43.86
CA ASN A 2 60.92 1.81 -42.60
C ASN A 2 61.68 1.39 -41.33
N GLY A 3 61.13 1.84 -40.18
CA GLY A 3 61.19 1.21 -38.85
C GLY A 3 61.66 2.19 -37.77
N GLY A 4 61.04 2.38 -36.60
CA GLY A 4 59.91 1.73 -35.91
C GLY A 4 60.09 1.90 -34.38
N ALA A 5 58.97 1.97 -33.64
CA ALA A 5 58.78 1.99 -32.16
C ALA A 5 59.03 3.34 -31.43
N SER A 6 58.02 4.05 -30.90
CA SER A 6 56.97 3.74 -29.88
C SER A 6 57.43 4.11 -28.46
N GLY A 7 56.75 5.11 -27.88
CA GLY A 7 56.95 5.61 -26.53
C GLY A 7 55.91 6.69 -26.20
N SER A 8 54.66 6.27 -26.00
CA SER A 8 53.52 7.12 -25.63
C SER A 8 53.70 7.77 -24.25
N LYS A 9 53.53 9.09 -24.15
CA LYS A 9 53.18 9.79 -22.89
C LYS A 9 51.79 10.37 -23.03
N ALA A 10 50.88 9.90 -22.17
CA ALA A 10 49.50 10.36 -22.07
C ALA A 10 49.41 11.80 -21.52
N PRO A 11 48.51 12.65 -22.02
CA PRO A 11 48.17 13.90 -21.36
C PRO A 11 47.15 13.66 -20.25
N SER A 12 47.46 14.21 -19.07
CA SER A 12 46.65 14.21 -17.86
C SER A 12 45.28 14.85 -18.10
N ARG A 13 44.20 14.14 -17.73
CA ARG A 13 42.83 14.65 -17.75
C ARG A 13 42.67 15.67 -16.62
N LYS A 14 42.59 16.95 -17.00
CA LYS A 14 42.08 18.04 -16.17
C LYS A 14 40.63 17.69 -15.81
N GLY A 15 40.32 17.61 -14.51
CA GLY A 15 38.97 17.33 -14.03
C GLY A 15 38.01 18.43 -14.46
N ASP A 16 36.83 18.04 -14.93
CA ASP A 16 35.67 18.92 -15.09
C ASP A 16 35.24 19.39 -13.69
N GLU A 17 35.61 20.62 -13.34
CA GLU A 17 34.94 21.36 -12.28
C GLU A 17 33.52 21.67 -12.78
N ARG A 18 32.52 21.13 -12.08
CA ARG A 18 31.12 21.54 -12.26
C ARG A 18 31.05 23.05 -12.05
N PRO A 19 30.32 23.80 -12.90
CA PRO A 19 30.04 25.19 -12.57
C PRO A 19 29.15 25.17 -11.33
N GLU A 20 29.66 25.71 -10.22
CA GLU A 20 28.85 26.02 -9.06
C GLU A 20 27.73 26.96 -9.52
N ASP A 21 26.51 26.48 -9.30
CA ASP A 21 25.25 27.15 -9.58
C ASP A 21 25.28 28.52 -8.89
N SER A 22 25.42 29.58 -9.69
CA SER A 22 25.39 30.96 -9.25
C SER A 22 24.01 31.30 -8.68
N LYS A 23 23.81 30.99 -7.39
CA LYS A 23 22.64 31.37 -6.60
C LYS A 23 22.97 32.35 -5.47
N ASP A 24 24.15 32.97 -5.49
CA ASP A 24 24.53 33.97 -4.48
C ASP A 24 24.00 35.39 -4.77
N HIS A 25 23.36 35.64 -5.91
CA HIS A 25 22.86 36.99 -6.24
C HIS A 25 21.40 37.25 -5.83
N THR A 26 20.89 36.57 -4.80
CA THR A 26 19.54 36.87 -4.28
C THR A 26 19.45 36.98 -2.76
N GLU A 27 20.58 37.11 -2.06
CA GLU A 27 20.61 37.41 -0.61
C GLU A 27 21.24 38.78 -0.27
N ASP A 28 21.66 39.58 -1.27
CA ASP A 28 22.30 40.89 -1.05
C ASP A 28 21.31 42.02 -0.69
N SER A 29 20.28 41.78 0.12
CA SER A 29 19.34 42.84 0.51
C SER A 29 18.86 42.78 1.96
N GLU A 30 19.54 42.05 2.84
CA GLU A 30 19.36 42.27 4.28
C GLU A 30 20.42 43.26 4.80
N PRO A 31 20.03 44.49 5.18
CA PRO A 31 20.98 45.50 5.64
C PRO A 31 21.59 45.12 6.99
N TRP A 32 22.92 45.24 7.11
CA TRP A 32 23.64 44.98 8.35
C TRP A 32 23.15 45.88 9.49
N ILE A 33 22.76 45.26 10.61
CA ILE A 33 22.42 45.96 11.84
C ILE A 33 23.62 45.91 12.77
N SER A 34 24.19 47.07 13.09
CA SER A 34 25.24 47.17 14.10
C SER A 34 24.64 47.01 15.50
N LEU A 35 25.14 46.02 16.24
CA LEU A 35 24.70 45.74 17.61
C LEU A 35 25.81 46.07 18.61
N THR A 36 25.44 46.79 19.67
CA THR A 36 26.34 47.07 20.78
C THR A 36 26.42 45.86 21.71
N TYR A 37 27.62 45.28 21.83
CA TYR A 37 27.85 44.16 22.74
C TYR A 37 27.65 44.56 24.21
N GLN A 38 26.90 43.75 24.95
CA GLN A 38 26.68 43.89 26.38
C GLN A 38 27.20 42.64 27.10
N PRO A 39 28.26 42.74 27.93
CA PRO A 39 28.83 41.59 28.59
C PRO A 39 27.90 41.03 29.69
N ALA A 40 28.10 39.75 30.04
CA ALA A 40 27.42 39.13 31.16
C ALA A 40 27.71 39.91 32.46
N GLY A 41 26.65 40.22 33.22
CA GLY A 41 26.73 41.04 34.44
C GLY A 41 26.53 42.53 34.23
N SER A 42 26.39 43.03 32.98
CA SER A 42 25.98 44.42 32.76
C SER A 42 24.53 44.64 33.19
N ASN A 43 24.20 45.86 33.64
CA ASN A 43 22.84 46.22 34.05
C ASN A 43 21.80 45.99 32.92
N ILE A 44 22.23 46.10 31.66
CA ILE A 44 21.39 45.88 30.48
C ILE A 44 21.10 44.38 30.31
N ALA A 45 22.11 43.52 30.45
CA ALA A 45 21.93 42.08 30.40
C ALA A 45 20.98 41.59 31.51
N THR A 46 21.15 42.10 32.74
CA THR A 46 20.26 41.79 33.89
C THR A 46 18.82 42.23 33.62
N LYS A 47 18.62 43.42 33.03
CA LYS A 47 17.28 43.90 32.66
C LYS A 47 16.61 43.00 31.61
N TYR A 48 17.35 42.53 30.61
CA TYR A 48 16.81 41.57 29.63
C TYR A 48 16.54 40.20 30.25
N HIS A 49 17.41 39.73 31.15
CA HIS A 49 17.17 38.50 31.88
C HIS A 49 15.87 38.57 32.69
N ASN A 50 15.62 39.67 33.39
CA ASN A 50 14.38 39.84 34.15
C ASN A 50 13.14 39.84 33.24
N LYS A 51 13.26 40.22 31.97
CA LYS A 51 12.16 40.12 30.98
C LYS A 51 11.90 38.69 30.49
N MET A 52 12.88 37.77 30.62
CA MET A 52 12.68 36.35 30.29
C MET A 52 11.92 35.60 31.40
N ILE A 53 11.70 36.24 32.54
CA ILE A 53 10.93 35.69 33.66
C ILE A 53 9.48 36.13 33.48
N SER A 54 8.55 35.17 33.41
CA SER A 54 7.11 35.47 33.40
C SER A 54 6.66 35.87 34.80
N ASN A 55 5.88 36.95 34.91
CA ASN A 55 5.45 37.51 36.20
C ASN A 55 4.34 36.69 36.89
N GLU A 56 3.63 35.82 36.17
CA GLU A 56 2.61 34.92 36.73
C GLU A 56 2.60 33.58 35.99
N GLY A 57 2.51 32.50 36.75
CA GLY A 57 2.46 31.13 36.26
C GLY A 57 1.06 30.80 35.75
N VAL A 58 0.71 31.28 34.56
CA VAL A 58 -0.40 30.65 33.81
C VAL A 58 0.03 29.20 33.59
N PRO A 59 -0.72 28.20 34.09
CA PRO A 59 -0.38 26.81 33.86
C PRO A 59 -0.28 26.57 32.35
N ILE A 60 0.87 26.08 31.89
CA ILE A 60 0.98 25.62 30.52
C ILE A 60 0.01 24.45 30.40
N ASP A 61 -1.01 24.63 29.56
CA ASP A 61 -2.07 23.65 29.44
C ASP A 61 -1.61 22.46 28.60
N PHE A 62 -1.10 21.43 29.27
CA PHE A 62 -0.79 20.13 28.66
C PHE A 62 -2.05 19.26 28.61
N THR A 63 -3.14 19.77 28.03
CA THR A 63 -4.42 19.05 27.86
C THR A 63 -4.39 17.94 26.81
N MET A 64 -3.32 17.86 26.02
CA MET A 64 -3.24 16.90 24.92
C MET A 64 -3.11 15.47 25.45
N ARG A 65 -3.94 14.56 24.92
CA ARG A 65 -3.83 13.14 25.25
C ARG A 65 -2.53 12.58 24.69
N LYS A 66 -2.00 11.55 25.36
CA LYS A 66 -0.75 10.88 24.95
C LYS A 66 -0.77 10.45 23.48
N THR A 67 -1.90 9.91 23.02
CA THR A 67 -2.08 9.50 21.62
C THR A 67 -1.97 10.67 20.66
N ASP A 68 -2.62 11.79 21.00
CA ASP A 68 -2.72 12.97 20.16
C ASP A 68 -1.34 13.65 20.06
N TYR A 69 -0.56 13.64 21.16
CA TYR A 69 0.83 14.10 21.20
C TYR A 69 1.79 13.30 20.34
N VAL A 70 1.72 11.97 20.40
CA VAL A 70 2.56 11.13 19.54
C VAL A 70 2.20 11.33 18.07
N MET A 71 0.90 11.45 17.75
CA MET A 71 0.44 11.68 16.38
C MET A 71 0.86 13.06 15.83
N SER A 72 0.95 14.10 16.67
CA SER A 72 1.43 15.42 16.24
C SER A 72 2.94 15.45 15.99
N LEU A 73 3.73 14.69 16.76
CA LEU A 73 5.18 14.59 16.57
C LEU A 73 5.55 13.72 15.37
N CYS A 74 4.72 12.72 15.09
CA CYS A 74 4.92 11.77 14.00
C CYS A 74 3.69 11.74 13.09
N PRO A 75 3.42 12.82 12.34
CA PRO A 75 2.37 12.82 11.34
C PRO A 75 2.75 11.76 10.31
N GLY A 76 2.00 10.64 10.28
CA GLY A 76 2.33 9.50 9.45
C GLY A 76 2.65 9.92 8.01
N ALA A 77 3.73 9.39 7.44
CA ALA A 77 4.22 9.81 6.14
C ALA A 77 3.11 9.72 5.07
N SER A 78 2.69 10.87 4.55
CA SER A 78 1.94 10.95 3.30
C SER A 78 2.89 10.56 2.18
N THR A 79 2.85 9.29 1.79
CA THR A 79 3.62 8.84 0.64
C THR A 79 2.92 9.38 -0.60
N SER A 80 3.52 10.33 -1.31
CA SER A 80 3.10 10.82 -2.63
C SER A 80 3.12 9.75 -3.75
N SER A 81 3.19 8.48 -3.36
CA SER A 81 3.16 7.32 -4.23
C SER A 81 1.71 7.02 -4.62
N LYS A 82 1.49 6.71 -5.91
CA LYS A 82 0.19 6.27 -6.47
C LYS A 82 -0.33 4.95 -5.84
N HIS A 83 0.45 4.30 -4.99
CA HIS A 83 0.00 3.14 -4.21
C HIS A 83 -0.58 3.57 -2.88
N ILE A 84 -1.82 3.16 -2.62
CA ILE A 84 -2.49 3.31 -1.33
C ILE A 84 -1.59 2.69 -0.25
N ASN A 85 -1.17 3.52 0.71
CA ASN A 85 -0.43 3.06 1.87
C ASN A 85 -1.37 2.19 2.72
N LYS A 86 -1.12 0.88 2.77
CA LYS A 86 -1.96 -0.08 3.52
C LYS A 86 -2.14 0.32 4.99
N CYS A 87 -1.10 0.83 5.63
CA CYS A 87 -1.18 1.26 7.03
C CYS A 87 -2.09 2.50 7.18
N GLN A 88 -2.05 3.42 6.21
CA GLN A 88 -2.95 4.56 6.19
C GLN A 88 -4.39 4.14 5.94
N ALA A 89 -4.61 3.24 4.97
CA ALA A 89 -5.93 2.68 4.69
C ALA A 89 -6.50 1.96 5.91
N ILE A 90 -5.68 1.20 6.67
CA ILE A 90 -6.11 0.57 7.93
C ILE A 90 -6.53 1.65 8.93
N ARG A 91 -5.71 2.69 9.16
CA ARG A 91 -6.06 3.77 10.11
C ARG A 91 -7.37 4.47 9.77
N GLU A 92 -7.57 4.80 8.51
CA GLU A 92 -8.79 5.48 8.04
C GLU A 92 -10.02 4.56 8.09
N THR A 93 -9.85 3.28 7.78
CA THR A 93 -10.94 2.31 7.77
C THR A 93 -11.35 1.89 9.18
N LEU A 94 -10.45 1.85 10.17
CA LEU A 94 -10.78 1.45 11.55
C LEU A 94 -11.88 2.29 12.23
N LEU A 95 -12.20 3.47 11.70
CA LEU A 95 -13.31 4.31 12.15
C LEU A 95 -14.68 3.85 11.62
N LEU A 96 -14.70 2.94 10.65
CA LEU A 96 -15.91 2.46 9.97
C LEU A 96 -16.42 1.14 10.56
N PRO A 97 -17.71 0.80 10.40
CA PRO A 97 -18.26 -0.52 10.69
C PRO A 97 -17.50 -1.65 9.96
N LEU A 98 -17.56 -2.88 10.48
CA LEU A 98 -16.81 -4.03 9.92
C LEU A 98 -17.09 -4.25 8.43
N GLU A 99 -18.36 -4.19 8.05
CA GLU A 99 -18.85 -4.38 6.68
C GLU A 99 -18.26 -3.35 5.70
N GLU A 100 -18.31 -2.07 6.07
CA GLU A 100 -17.75 -0.98 5.26
C GLU A 100 -16.22 -1.09 5.14
N ARG A 101 -15.55 -1.51 6.22
CA ARG A 101 -14.10 -1.78 6.22
C ARG A 101 -13.73 -2.85 5.21
N LEU A 102 -14.40 -4.00 5.26
CA LEU A 102 -14.14 -5.11 4.35
C LEU A 102 -14.43 -4.72 2.91
N LYS A 103 -15.59 -4.08 2.65
CA LYS A 103 -15.95 -3.60 1.33
C LYS A 103 -14.89 -2.67 0.76
N LYS A 104 -14.52 -1.61 1.51
CA LYS A 104 -13.50 -0.64 1.09
C LYS A 104 -12.13 -1.29 0.86
N TRP A 105 -11.73 -2.21 1.73
CA TRP A 105 -10.48 -2.95 1.58
C TRP A 105 -10.43 -3.76 0.28
N PHE A 106 -11.49 -4.52 0.00
CA PHE A 106 -11.56 -5.38 -1.18
C PHE A 106 -11.65 -4.60 -2.49
N THR A 107 -12.24 -3.40 -2.48
CA THR A 107 -12.38 -2.56 -3.68
C THR A 107 -11.19 -1.66 -3.94
N GLU A 108 -10.56 -1.12 -2.90
CA GLU A 108 -9.53 -0.08 -3.04
C GLU A 108 -8.11 -0.59 -2.77
N VAL A 109 -7.93 -1.60 -1.88
CA VAL A 109 -6.60 -1.99 -1.41
C VAL A 109 -6.13 -3.31 -1.99
N SER A 110 -6.93 -4.37 -1.85
CA SER A 110 -6.52 -5.72 -2.24
C SER A 110 -7.71 -6.61 -2.54
N GLU A 111 -7.77 -7.11 -3.77
CA GLU A 111 -8.85 -8.00 -4.22
C GLU A 111 -8.69 -9.44 -3.72
N VAL A 112 -7.49 -9.86 -3.29
CA VAL A 112 -7.24 -11.23 -2.81
C VAL A 112 -6.43 -11.17 -1.53
N ASN A 113 -6.93 -11.81 -0.47
CA ASN A 113 -6.35 -11.72 0.86
C ASN A 113 -6.32 -13.08 1.57
N GLN A 114 -5.28 -13.28 2.38
CA GLN A 114 -5.26 -14.32 3.40
C GLN A 114 -6.17 -13.91 4.55
N PHE A 115 -6.76 -14.89 5.25
CA PHE A 115 -7.61 -14.59 6.38
C PHE A 115 -6.86 -13.85 7.50
N ASP A 116 -5.60 -14.23 7.77
CA ASP A 116 -4.79 -13.57 8.80
C ASP A 116 -4.58 -12.08 8.53
N ALA A 117 -4.46 -11.69 7.25
CA ALA A 117 -4.37 -10.28 6.87
C ALA A 117 -5.67 -9.51 7.16
N LEU A 118 -6.82 -10.17 6.99
CA LEU A 118 -8.14 -9.57 7.24
C LEU A 118 -8.43 -9.41 8.74
N LYS A 119 -7.87 -10.27 9.60
CA LYS A 119 -7.99 -10.11 11.06
C LYS A 119 -7.42 -8.77 11.55
N HIS A 120 -6.35 -8.28 10.89
CA HIS A 120 -5.77 -6.97 11.22
C HIS A 120 -6.69 -5.78 10.89
N LEU A 121 -7.72 -5.98 10.06
CA LEU A 121 -8.73 -4.95 9.76
C LEU A 121 -9.81 -4.87 10.84
N ALA A 122 -9.93 -5.90 11.67
CA ALA A 122 -11.00 -6.06 12.64
C ALA A 122 -10.45 -6.54 14.00
N PRO A 123 -9.52 -5.80 14.63
CA PRO A 123 -8.84 -6.25 15.85
C PRO A 123 -9.77 -6.42 17.06
N THR A 124 -10.95 -5.81 17.04
CA THR A 124 -11.96 -5.88 18.10
C THR A 124 -13.02 -6.97 17.88
N TYR A 125 -12.95 -7.71 16.77
CA TYR A 125 -13.94 -8.72 16.39
C TYR A 125 -13.32 -10.11 16.52
N SER A 126 -14.15 -11.08 16.90
CA SER A 126 -13.77 -12.49 16.92
C SER A 126 -13.55 -13.05 15.51
N GLU A 127 -12.83 -14.17 15.40
CA GLU A 127 -12.60 -14.81 14.10
C GLU A 127 -13.94 -15.28 13.48
N GLU A 128 -14.87 -15.74 14.29
CA GLU A 128 -16.20 -16.23 13.90
C GLU A 128 -17.08 -15.11 13.35
N GLU A 129 -17.10 -13.94 13.99
CA GLU A 129 -17.86 -12.77 13.51
C GLU A 129 -17.35 -12.30 12.14
N ILE A 130 -16.03 -12.29 11.95
CA ILE A 130 -15.42 -11.91 10.67
C ILE A 130 -15.79 -12.95 9.59
N LEU A 131 -15.67 -14.24 9.90
CA LEU A 131 -15.99 -15.34 8.99
C LEU A 131 -17.47 -15.37 8.60
N LYS A 132 -18.37 -14.90 9.45
CA LYS A 132 -19.81 -14.80 9.15
C LYS A 132 -20.12 -13.71 8.12
N VAL A 133 -19.40 -12.59 8.16
CA VAL A 133 -19.64 -11.42 7.29
C VAL A 133 -18.86 -11.52 5.97
N LEU A 134 -17.69 -12.18 5.97
CA LEU A 134 -16.82 -12.29 4.80
C LEU A 134 -17.50 -12.83 3.52
N PRO A 135 -18.35 -13.86 3.57
CA PRO A 135 -19.03 -14.41 2.39
C PRO A 135 -19.89 -13.40 1.64
N ASP A 136 -20.33 -12.32 2.27
CA ASP A 136 -21.11 -11.28 1.59
C ASP A 136 -20.27 -10.47 0.61
N TYR A 137 -18.96 -10.33 0.88
CA TYR A 137 -18.04 -9.49 0.10
C TYR A 137 -16.99 -10.26 -0.69
N ALA A 138 -16.73 -11.53 -0.33
CA ALA A 138 -15.68 -12.33 -0.95
C ALA A 138 -16.04 -13.81 -1.09
N TYR A 139 -15.47 -14.46 -2.11
CA TYR A 139 -15.49 -15.89 -2.31
C TYR A 139 -14.25 -16.54 -1.72
N LEU A 140 -14.40 -17.72 -1.13
CA LEU A 140 -13.28 -18.53 -0.68
C LEU A 140 -12.76 -19.39 -1.84
N VAL A 141 -11.53 -19.11 -2.32
CA VAL A 141 -10.90 -19.86 -3.42
C VAL A 141 -9.54 -20.37 -2.96
N ARG A 142 -9.44 -21.69 -2.77
CA ARG A 142 -8.21 -22.39 -2.36
C ARG A 142 -7.55 -21.78 -1.10
N GLY A 143 -8.37 -21.45 -0.10
CA GLY A 143 -7.96 -20.88 1.18
C GLY A 143 -7.82 -19.36 1.19
N LEU A 144 -7.95 -18.68 0.05
CA LEU A 144 -7.86 -17.23 -0.04
C LEU A 144 -9.24 -16.60 -0.20
N TRP A 145 -9.45 -15.44 0.42
CA TRP A 145 -10.65 -14.63 0.26
C TRP A 145 -10.48 -13.69 -0.92
N VAL A 146 -11.29 -13.90 -1.95
CA VAL A 146 -11.27 -13.16 -3.22
C VAL A 146 -12.51 -12.28 -3.32
N CYS A 147 -12.33 -10.98 -3.53
CA CYS A 147 -13.41 -10.01 -3.71
C CYS A 147 -14.41 -10.47 -4.78
N LYS A 148 -15.72 -10.39 -4.45
CA LYS A 148 -16.80 -10.70 -5.38
C LYS A 148 -16.74 -9.80 -6.61
N SER A 149 -16.99 -10.40 -7.78
CA SER A 149 -16.90 -9.67 -9.04
C SER A 149 -17.93 -8.54 -9.15
N SER A 150 -19.10 -8.68 -8.51
CA SER A 150 -20.15 -7.66 -8.44
C SER A 150 -19.76 -6.39 -7.67
N LEU A 151 -18.69 -6.43 -6.87
CA LEU A 151 -18.17 -5.25 -6.18
C LEU A 151 -17.15 -4.49 -7.03
N LEU A 152 -16.61 -5.10 -8.09
CA LEU A 152 -15.52 -4.56 -8.90
C LEU A 152 -15.94 -4.16 -10.32
N PHE A 153 -16.97 -4.82 -10.84
CA PHE A 153 -17.41 -4.71 -12.22
C PHE A 153 -18.94 -4.64 -12.27
N ASP A 154 -19.45 -3.57 -12.87
CA ASP A 154 -20.89 -3.35 -13.07
C ASP A 154 -21.40 -3.90 -14.41
N ASP A 155 -20.55 -4.59 -15.16
CA ASP A 155 -20.81 -5.05 -16.53
C ASP A 155 -20.56 -6.56 -16.70
N GLY A 156 -20.78 -7.08 -17.92
CA GLY A 156 -20.64 -8.51 -18.23
C GLY A 156 -19.24 -9.12 -18.00
N TYR A 157 -18.27 -8.34 -17.51
CA TYR A 157 -16.98 -8.86 -17.04
C TYR A 157 -17.08 -9.51 -15.66
N ALA A 158 -18.08 -9.17 -14.85
CA ALA A 158 -18.30 -9.83 -13.56
C ALA A 158 -18.46 -11.35 -13.75
N SER A 159 -19.36 -11.76 -14.65
CA SER A 159 -19.60 -13.18 -14.97
C SER A 159 -18.37 -13.87 -15.57
N LYS A 160 -17.57 -13.16 -16.39
CA LYS A 160 -16.31 -13.72 -16.92
C LYS A 160 -15.30 -14.00 -15.82
N ARG A 161 -15.18 -13.09 -14.85
CA ARG A 161 -14.31 -13.26 -13.69
C ARG A 161 -14.81 -14.38 -12.78
N ASP A 162 -16.11 -14.46 -12.51
CA ASP A 162 -16.71 -15.53 -11.71
C ASP A 162 -16.44 -16.90 -12.34
N ARG A 163 -16.59 -17.03 -13.65
CA ARG A 163 -16.23 -18.26 -14.39
C ARG A 163 -14.76 -18.66 -14.21
N ILE A 164 -13.84 -17.68 -14.20
CA ILE A 164 -12.42 -17.93 -13.98
C ILE A 164 -12.15 -18.38 -12.55
N LEU A 165 -12.80 -17.76 -11.57
CA LEU A 165 -12.68 -18.14 -10.16
C LEU A 165 -13.20 -19.56 -9.92
N LEU A 166 -14.33 -19.92 -10.54
CA LEU A 166 -14.89 -21.27 -10.50
C LEU A 166 -13.95 -22.32 -11.12
N GLU A 167 -13.24 -22.02 -12.20
CA GLU A 167 -12.20 -22.95 -12.66
C GLU A 167 -11.04 -23.07 -11.68
N PHE A 168 -10.69 -21.99 -10.98
CA PHE A 168 -9.62 -22.03 -9.99
C PHE A 168 -9.99 -22.78 -8.71
N THR A 169 -11.28 -22.95 -8.39
CA THR A 169 -11.67 -23.89 -7.32
C THR A 169 -11.43 -25.33 -7.77
N LYS A 170 -11.72 -25.65 -9.04
CA LYS A 170 -11.57 -26.99 -9.62
C LYS A 170 -10.10 -27.35 -9.94
N LYS A 171 -9.29 -26.39 -10.39
CA LYS A 171 -7.92 -26.62 -10.89
C LYS A 171 -6.94 -25.56 -10.39
N GLY A 172 -5.71 -25.96 -10.10
CA GLY A 172 -4.66 -25.02 -9.67
C GLY A 172 -4.12 -24.09 -10.77
N SER A 173 -4.43 -24.37 -12.04
CA SER A 173 -4.02 -23.58 -13.19
C SER A 173 -4.96 -23.78 -14.38
N ILE A 174 -5.12 -22.73 -15.19
CA ILE A 174 -5.99 -22.73 -16.37
C ILE A 174 -5.13 -22.54 -17.64
N PRO A 175 -5.20 -23.46 -18.62
CA PRO A 175 -4.53 -23.31 -19.90
C PRO A 175 -4.89 -22.00 -20.61
N GLU A 176 -3.90 -21.36 -21.22
CA GLU A 176 -4.09 -20.05 -21.87
C GLU A 176 -5.12 -20.11 -23.02
N LYS A 177 -5.18 -21.22 -23.76
CA LYS A 177 -6.15 -21.44 -24.85
C LYS A 177 -7.61 -21.36 -24.35
N ILE A 178 -7.90 -21.90 -23.17
CA ILE A 178 -9.24 -21.88 -22.58
C ILE A 178 -9.60 -20.46 -22.16
N LEU A 179 -8.67 -19.76 -21.50
CA LEU A 179 -8.86 -18.37 -21.10
C LEU A 179 -9.10 -17.42 -22.28
N GLN A 180 -8.48 -17.67 -23.44
CA GLN A 180 -8.66 -16.87 -24.65
C GLN A 180 -10.09 -16.94 -25.22
N VAL A 181 -10.81 -18.04 -24.96
CA VAL A 181 -12.22 -18.18 -25.34
C VAL A 181 -13.11 -17.27 -24.50
N TRP A 182 -12.78 -17.08 -23.21
CA TRP A 182 -13.60 -16.30 -22.28
C TRP A 182 -13.26 -14.81 -22.30
N ILE A 183 -11.97 -14.49 -22.43
CA ILE A 183 -11.47 -13.12 -22.51
C ILE A 183 -10.49 -13.05 -23.67
N LYS A 184 -10.82 -12.23 -24.67
CA LYS A 184 -9.98 -12.05 -25.86
C LYS A 184 -8.59 -11.54 -25.46
N PRO A 185 -7.52 -11.93 -26.18
CA PRO A 185 -6.16 -11.43 -25.93
C PRO A 185 -6.04 -9.90 -25.92
N ASP A 186 -6.75 -9.24 -26.83
CA ASP A 186 -6.69 -7.79 -27.06
C ASP A 186 -7.60 -6.98 -26.13
N ASP A 187 -8.32 -7.65 -25.23
CA ASP A 187 -9.21 -7.02 -24.28
C ASP A 187 -8.41 -6.22 -23.24
N LEU A 188 -8.63 -4.90 -23.21
CA LEU A 188 -7.95 -3.98 -22.29
C LEU A 188 -8.17 -4.36 -20.81
N ARG A 189 -9.31 -4.99 -20.48
CA ARG A 189 -9.64 -5.38 -19.10
C ARG A 189 -9.08 -6.75 -18.72
N ARG A 190 -8.52 -7.51 -19.66
CA ARG A 190 -7.91 -8.82 -19.40
C ARG A 190 -6.87 -8.75 -18.28
N LYS A 191 -6.01 -7.74 -18.30
CA LYS A 191 -4.97 -7.55 -17.27
C LYS A 191 -5.59 -7.26 -15.91
N ARG A 192 -6.63 -6.41 -15.86
CA ARG A 192 -7.35 -6.06 -14.62
C ARG A 192 -8.02 -7.28 -13.99
N ILE A 193 -8.56 -8.19 -14.79
CA ILE A 193 -9.21 -9.42 -14.29
C ILE A 193 -8.17 -10.45 -13.82
N LEU A 194 -7.11 -10.67 -14.60
CA LEU A 194 -6.18 -11.79 -14.36
C LEU A 194 -5.08 -11.46 -13.36
N PHE A 195 -4.50 -10.25 -13.39
CA PHE A 195 -3.31 -9.93 -12.60
C PHE A 195 -3.50 -10.05 -11.08
N PRO A 196 -4.66 -9.68 -10.51
CA PRO A 196 -4.90 -9.87 -9.07
C PRO A 196 -4.99 -11.36 -8.68
N LEU A 197 -5.47 -12.21 -9.59
CA LEU A 197 -5.84 -13.60 -9.29
C LEU A 197 -4.74 -14.61 -9.60
N CYS A 198 -3.91 -14.36 -10.61
CA CYS A 198 -3.05 -15.40 -11.17
C CYS A 198 -1.78 -14.86 -11.83
N LYS A 199 -0.79 -15.74 -11.97
CA LYS A 199 0.48 -15.47 -12.66
C LYS A 199 0.56 -16.31 -13.94
N ARG A 200 0.84 -15.66 -15.06
CA ARG A 200 1.07 -16.33 -16.35
C ARG A 200 2.40 -17.08 -16.32
N ARG A 201 2.40 -18.38 -16.63
CA ARG A 201 3.61 -19.17 -16.81
C ARG A 201 3.86 -19.39 -18.31
N ARG A 202 4.82 -18.67 -18.87
CA ARG A 202 5.09 -18.67 -20.32
C ARG A 202 5.47 -20.06 -20.86
N VAL A 203 6.26 -20.82 -20.10
CA VAL A 203 6.74 -22.16 -20.48
C VAL A 203 5.58 -23.15 -20.58
N LEU A 204 4.71 -23.16 -19.57
CA LEU A 204 3.58 -24.08 -19.48
C LEU A 204 2.34 -23.58 -20.27
N LYS A 205 2.40 -22.35 -20.78
CA LYS A 205 1.31 -21.69 -21.51
C LYS A 205 -0.01 -21.72 -20.74
N ASP A 206 0.06 -21.42 -19.45
CA ASP A 206 -1.09 -21.41 -18.56
C ASP A 206 -1.03 -20.24 -17.56
N TYR A 207 -2.12 -20.07 -16.83
CA TYR A 207 -2.23 -19.13 -15.72
C TYR A 207 -2.40 -19.92 -14.44
N LYS A 208 -1.44 -19.77 -13.52
CA LYS A 208 -1.47 -20.42 -12.21
C LYS A 208 -2.11 -19.47 -11.20
N PHE A 209 -3.09 -19.96 -10.44
CA PHE A 209 -3.65 -19.20 -9.32
C PHE A 209 -2.52 -18.80 -8.35
N ILE A 210 -2.68 -17.67 -7.67
CA ILE A 210 -1.74 -17.29 -6.62
C ILE A 210 -1.68 -18.37 -5.51
N SER A 211 -0.58 -18.38 -4.75
CA SER A 211 -0.31 -19.44 -3.79
C SER A 211 -1.41 -19.57 -2.74
N SER A 212 -1.97 -20.79 -2.63
CA SER A 212 -3.04 -21.13 -1.70
C SER A 212 -2.65 -20.96 -0.23
N ASP A 213 -3.63 -20.62 0.61
CA ASP A 213 -3.47 -20.54 2.06
C ASP A 213 -3.80 -21.89 2.70
N LEU A 214 -2.79 -22.76 2.77
CA LEU A 214 -2.93 -24.11 3.33
C LEU A 214 -3.21 -24.08 4.84
N SER A 215 -2.77 -23.05 5.55
CA SER A 215 -3.06 -22.84 6.98
C SER A 215 -4.56 -22.66 7.20
N PHE A 216 -5.19 -21.80 6.39
CA PHE A 216 -6.63 -21.57 6.48
C PHE A 216 -7.43 -22.85 6.20
N LEU A 217 -7.08 -23.57 5.12
CA LEU A 217 -7.75 -24.82 4.75
C LEU A 217 -7.70 -25.88 5.86
N LYS A 218 -6.58 -25.94 6.61
CA LYS A 218 -6.43 -26.87 7.74
C LYS A 218 -7.18 -26.41 8.99
N ARG A 219 -7.24 -25.10 9.25
CA ARG A 219 -7.81 -24.53 10.47
C ARG A 219 -9.34 -24.40 10.39
N TYR A 220 -9.89 -24.17 9.20
CA TYR A 220 -11.33 -23.95 8.98
C TYR A 220 -11.93 -24.88 7.92
N PRO A 221 -11.82 -26.21 8.05
CA PRO A 221 -12.35 -27.14 7.05
C PRO A 221 -13.88 -27.07 6.94
N HIS A 222 -14.59 -26.74 8.02
CA HIS A 222 -16.04 -26.59 8.02
C HIS A 222 -16.51 -25.42 7.14
N ILE A 223 -15.82 -24.27 7.20
CA ILE A 223 -16.09 -23.10 6.34
C ILE A 223 -15.81 -23.43 4.88
N VAL A 224 -14.73 -24.16 4.61
CA VAL A 224 -14.38 -24.59 3.25
C VAL A 224 -15.52 -25.43 2.66
N ASN A 225 -15.99 -26.44 3.39
CA ASN A 225 -17.08 -27.30 2.93
C ASN A 225 -18.39 -26.54 2.71
N GLU A 226 -18.74 -25.62 3.62
CA GLU A 226 -19.94 -24.79 3.48
C GLU A 226 -19.89 -23.92 2.22
N GLN A 227 -18.74 -23.30 1.94
CA GLN A 227 -18.54 -22.46 0.77
C GLN A 227 -18.51 -23.28 -0.53
N GLU A 228 -17.93 -24.48 -0.52
CA GLU A 228 -17.95 -25.38 -1.68
C GLU A 228 -19.39 -25.81 -2.06
N CYS A 229 -20.24 -26.11 -1.07
CA CYS A 229 -21.66 -26.41 -1.30
C CYS A 229 -22.41 -25.24 -1.96
N LEU A 230 -22.13 -24.00 -1.54
CA LEU A 230 -22.73 -22.80 -2.12
C LEU A 230 -22.29 -22.59 -3.58
N VAL A 231 -21.01 -22.79 -3.89
CA VAL A 231 -20.44 -22.67 -5.24
C VAL A 231 -21.00 -23.74 -6.18
N HIS A 232 -21.29 -24.95 -5.69
CA HIS A 232 -21.92 -26.00 -6.49
C HIS A 232 -23.37 -25.68 -6.90
N SER A 233 -24.13 -24.90 -6.11
CA SER A 233 -25.46 -24.46 -6.55
C SER A 233 -25.44 -23.45 -7.71
N TRP A 234 -24.29 -22.81 -7.99
CA TRP A 234 -24.14 -21.92 -9.14
C TRP A 234 -23.97 -22.68 -10.45
N ASP A 235 -23.46 -23.91 -10.42
CA ASP A 235 -23.34 -24.79 -11.61
C ASP A 235 -24.74 -25.22 -12.12
N ASP A 236 -25.79 -25.19 -11.30
CA ASP A 236 -27.16 -25.61 -11.67
C ASP A 236 -27.99 -24.52 -12.39
N TYR A 237 -27.49 -23.28 -12.45
CA TYR A 237 -28.20 -22.13 -13.04
C TYR A 237 -27.52 -21.52 -14.28
N THR A 238 -26.46 -22.15 -14.81
CA THR A 238 -25.75 -21.75 -16.04
C THR A 238 -25.72 -22.85 -17.08
#